data_AF-A0A7X2NPV7-F1
#
_entry.id   AF-A0A7X2NPV7-F1
#
_cell.length_a   1.000
_cell.length_b   1.000
_cell.length_c   1.000
_cell.angle_alpha   90.00
_cell.angle_beta   90.00
_cell.angle_gamma   90.00
#
_symmetry.space_group_name_H-M   'P 1'
#
loop_
_entity.id
_entity.type
_entity.pdbx_description
1 polymer ?
#
loop_
_entity_poly.entity_id
_entity_poly.type
_entity_poly.pdbx_seq_one_letter_code
_entity_poly.pdbx_strand_id
1 'polypeptide(L)'
;MGLFHKAHKNGIAEAFDKVYAHGAHETESQFLDSLNLIVKAVELDQTYSTDEKLKIYELLSQLSNCGPDQRDRYAKKLRKVLK
;
A
#
# COMPACT_ATOMS: atom_id res chain seq x y z
N MET A 1 5.79 14.04 24.84
CA MET A 1 6.50 13.76 23.56
C MET A 1 5.45 13.48 22.51
N GLY A 2 4.92 14.52 21.86
CA GLY A 2 3.91 14.37 20.82
C GLY A 2 4.57 13.81 19.58
N LEU A 3 4.28 12.55 19.26
CA LEU A 3 4.67 11.93 18.01
C LEU A 3 3.89 12.62 16.90
N PHE A 4 4.54 13.60 16.26
CA PHE A 4 4.07 14.21 15.02
C PHE A 4 3.79 13.09 14.03
N HIS A 5 2.52 12.77 13.81
CA HIS A 5 2.11 12.01 12.64
C HIS A 5 2.43 12.94 11.46
N LYS A 6 3.56 12.68 10.78
CA LYS A 6 3.82 13.32 9.50
C LYS A 6 2.69 12.88 8.59
N ALA A 7 1.78 13.78 8.25
CA ALA A 7 0.79 13.51 7.23
C ALA A 7 1.56 13.25 5.93
N HIS A 8 1.54 12.00 5.46
CA HIS A 8 2.15 11.66 4.19
C HIS A 8 1.35 12.31 3.06
N LYS A 9 1.92 12.35 1.85
CA LYS A 9 1.14 12.77 0.69
C LYS A 9 -0.05 11.83 0.54
N ASN A 10 -1.25 12.31 0.90
CA ASN A 10 -2.53 11.58 0.80
C ASN A 10 -2.76 10.94 -0.58
N GLY A 11 -2.09 11.43 -1.63
CA GLY A 11 -2.19 10.88 -2.98
C GLY A 11 -1.78 9.41 -3.11
N ILE A 12 -0.86 8.88 -2.30
CA ILE A 12 -0.47 7.46 -2.39
C ILE A 12 -1.54 6.56 -1.77
N ALA A 13 -2.13 6.96 -0.64
CA ALA A 13 -3.27 6.24 -0.05
C ALA A 13 -4.48 6.22 -1.00
N GLU A 14 -4.78 7.36 -1.63
CA GLU A 14 -5.85 7.45 -2.63
C GLU A 14 -5.56 6.62 -3.89
N ALA A 15 -4.30 6.58 -4.35
CA ALA A 15 -3.90 5.74 -5.46
C ALA A 15 -4.05 4.25 -5.11
N PHE A 16 -3.65 3.85 -3.89
CA PHE A 16 -3.83 2.50 -3.40
C PHE A 16 -5.31 2.11 -3.33
N ASP A 17 -6.18 3.01 -2.85
CA ASP A 17 -7.62 2.74 -2.79
C ASP A 17 -8.23 2.48 -4.18
N LYS A 18 -7.78 3.22 -5.19
CA LYS A 18 -8.18 2.98 -6.59
C LYS A 18 -7.66 1.62 -7.06
N VAL A 19 -6.37 1.35 -6.92
CA VAL A 19 -5.76 0.06 -7.30
C VAL A 19 -6.49 -1.11 -6.63
N TYR A 20 -6.79 -1.00 -5.33
CA TYR A 20 -7.48 -2.04 -4.59
C TYR A 20 -8.92 -2.25 -5.07
N ALA A 21 -9.66 -1.17 -5.35
CA ALA A 21 -11.01 -1.26 -5.90
C ALA A 21 -11.02 -1.87 -7.32
N HIS A 22 -10.05 -1.50 -8.17
CA HIS A 22 -9.90 -2.07 -9.52
C HIS A 22 -9.50 -3.56 -9.48
N GLY A 23 -8.68 -3.95 -8.49
CA GLY A 23 -8.24 -5.34 -8.30
C GLY A 23 -9.36 -6.37 -8.14
N ALA A 24 -10.57 -5.96 -7.77
CA ALA A 24 -11.74 -6.85 -7.72
C ALA A 24 -12.20 -7.33 -9.11
N HIS A 25 -11.82 -6.62 -10.17
CA HIS A 25 -12.21 -6.88 -11.56
C HIS A 25 -11.02 -7.26 -12.46
N GLU A 26 -9.81 -7.26 -11.91
CA GLU A 26 -8.57 -7.55 -12.63
C GLU A 26 -8.17 -9.02 -12.48
N THR A 27 -7.39 -9.52 -13.43
CA THR A 27 -6.67 -10.78 -13.24
C THR A 27 -5.58 -10.61 -12.18
N GLU A 28 -5.13 -11.71 -11.57
CA GLU A 28 -4.07 -11.67 -10.55
C GLU A 28 -2.79 -10.99 -11.07
N SER A 29 -2.41 -11.26 -12.33
CA SER A 29 -1.25 -10.61 -12.96
C SER A 29 -1.41 -9.09 -13.06
N GLN A 30 -2.58 -8.62 -13.49
CA GLN A 30 -2.87 -7.18 -13.59
C GLN A 30 -2.89 -6.51 -12.22
N PHE A 31 -3.45 -7.20 -11.22
CA PHE A 31 -3.45 -6.67 -9.86
C PHE A 31 -2.04 -6.51 -9.30
N LEU A 32 -1.17 -7.50 -9.52
CA LEU A 32 0.25 -7.41 -9.13
C LEU A 32 0.98 -6.27 -9.85
N ASP A 33 0.72 -6.06 -11.14
CA ASP A 33 1.27 -4.92 -11.89
C ASP A 33 0.79 -3.57 -11.33
N SER A 34 -0.49 -3.48 -10.97
CA SER A 34 -1.07 -2.30 -10.32
C SER A 34 -0.44 -2.03 -8.93
N LEU A 35 -0.15 -3.07 -8.15
CA LEU A 35 0.56 -2.93 -6.87
C LEU A 35 2.01 -2.43 -7.05
N ASN A 36 2.68 -2.82 -8.14
CA ASN A 36 4.02 -2.31 -8.45
C ASN A 36 4.05 -0.78 -8.68
N LEU A 37 2.94 -0.18 -9.12
CA LEU A 37 2.82 1.28 -9.21
C LEU A 37 2.87 1.93 -7.82
N ILE A 38 2.25 1.29 -6.82
CA ILE A 38 2.28 1.76 -5.43
C ILE A 38 3.68 1.60 -4.84
N VAL A 39 4.37 0.49 -5.13
CA VAL A 39 5.77 0.30 -4.73
C VAL A 39 6.64 1.45 -5.23
N LYS A 40 6.57 1.77 -6.53
CA LYS A 40 7.34 2.88 -7.12
C LYS A 40 6.99 4.24 -6.50
N ALA A 41 5.71 4.47 -6.23
CA ALA A 41 5.27 5.71 -5.60
C ALA A 41 5.85 5.88 -4.18
N VAL A 42 5.88 4.80 -3.39
CA VAL A 42 6.46 4.77 -2.05
C VAL A 42 7.98 4.89 -2.08
N GLU A 43 8.63 4.28 -3.08
CA GLU A 43 10.08 4.36 -3.27
C GLU A 43 10.54 5.81 -3.50
N LEU A 44 9.87 6.52 -4.41
CA LEU A 44 10.17 7.91 -4.78
C LEU A 44 9.77 8.92 -3.70
N ASP A 45 8.84 8.57 -2.82
CA ASP A 45 8.40 9.47 -1.77
C ASP A 45 9.44 9.56 -0.64
N GLN A 46 9.92 10.78 -0.36
CA GLN A 46 10.94 11.03 0.67
C GLN A 46 10.34 11.35 2.05
N THR A 47 9.01 11.37 2.18
CA THR A 47 8.33 11.70 3.45
C THR A 47 8.29 10.49 4.38
N TYR A 48 8.25 9.28 3.82
CA TYR A 48 8.38 8.04 4.58
C TYR A 48 9.83 7.80 5.02
N SER A 49 9.98 7.47 6.30
CA SER A 49 11.20 6.89 6.86
C SER A 49 11.49 5.51 6.26
N THR A 50 12.74 5.04 6.40
CA THR A 50 13.14 3.70 5.98
C THR A 50 12.27 2.62 6.62
N ASP A 51 11.97 2.74 7.92
CA ASP A 51 11.16 1.76 8.65
C ASP A 51 9.72 1.72 8.15
N GLU A 52 9.13 2.88 7.82
CA GLU A 52 7.79 2.97 7.22
C GLU A 52 7.77 2.33 5.83
N LYS A 53 8.78 2.60 4.99
CA LYS A 53 8.90 1.98 3.67
C LYS A 53 9.02 0.45 3.76
N LEU A 54 9.87 -0.05 4.66
CA LEU A 54 10.03 -1.49 4.89
C LEU A 54 8.70 -2.13 5.30
N LYS A 55 7.95 -1.48 6.19
CA LYS A 55 6.63 -1.95 6.62
C LYS A 55 5.60 -1.93 5.48
N ILE A 56 5.64 -0.91 4.62
CA ILE A 56 4.78 -0.83 3.44
C ILE A 56 5.11 -1.97 2.47
N TYR A 57 6.38 -2.23 2.19
CA TYR A 57 6.81 -3.33 1.32
C TYR A 57 6.45 -4.70 1.87
N GLU A 58 6.57 -4.89 3.19
CA GLU A 58 6.11 -6.11 3.86
C GLU A 58 4.61 -6.33 3.64
N LEU A 59 3.79 -5.29 3.85
CA LEU A 59 2.34 -5.37 3.69
C LEU A 59 1.92 -5.57 2.23
N LEU A 60 2.62 -4.94 1.29
CA LEU A 60 2.41 -5.16 -0.15
C LEU A 60 2.76 -6.61 -0.54
N SER A 61 3.88 -7.14 -0.05
CA SER A 61 4.26 -8.54 -0.29
C SER A 61 3.25 -9.53 0.30
N GLN A 62 2.75 -9.27 1.51
CA GLN A 62 1.68 -10.08 2.12
C GLN A 62 0.40 -10.03 1.28
N LEU A 63 0.04 -8.85 0.76
CA LEU A 63 -1.16 -8.66 -0.04
C LEU A 63 -1.09 -9.39 -1.40
N SER A 64 0.10 -9.43 -2.02
CA SER A 64 0.39 -10.18 -3.25
C SER A 64 0.41 -11.71 -3.06
N ASN A 65 0.61 -12.20 -1.83
CA ASN A 65 0.77 -13.63 -1.53
C ASN A 65 -0.34 -14.21 -0.63
N CYS A 66 -1.41 -13.46 -0.39
CA CYS A 66 -2.50 -13.88 0.49
C CYS A 66 -3.72 -14.40 -0.27
N GLY A 67 -4.49 -15.25 0.40
CA GLY A 67 -5.80 -15.67 -0.07
C GLY A 67 -6.80 -14.50 -0.10
N PRO A 68 -7.87 -14.59 -0.92
CA PRO A 68 -8.89 -13.54 -1.02
C PRO A 68 -9.52 -13.15 0.33
N ASP A 69 -9.64 -14.11 1.24
CA ASP A 69 -10.19 -13.96 2.59
C ASP A 69 -9.33 -13.08 3.51
N GLN A 70 -8.02 -13.01 3.25
CA GLN A 70 -7.07 -12.22 4.05
C GLN A 70 -6.73 -10.87 3.40
N ARG A 71 -7.06 -10.69 2.12
CA ARG A 71 -6.69 -9.51 1.33
C ARG A 71 -7.18 -8.21 1.94
N ASP A 72 -8.42 -8.19 2.43
CA ASP A 72 -9.01 -7.03 3.09
C ASP A 72 -8.33 -6.66 4.42
N ARG A 73 -7.85 -7.66 5.16
CA ARG A 73 -7.10 -7.45 6.40
C ARG A 73 -5.78 -6.73 6.14
N TYR A 74 -5.04 -7.17 5.13
CA TYR A 74 -3.76 -6.56 4.76
C TYR A 74 -3.97 -5.19 4.11
N ALA A 75 -5.00 -5.03 3.27
CA ALA A 75 -5.35 -3.75 2.66
C ALA A 75 -5.67 -2.68 3.71
N LYS A 76 -6.46 -3.02 4.73
CA LYS A 76 -6.76 -2.12 5.86
C LYS A 76 -5.52 -1.69 6.64
N LYS A 77 -4.55 -2.61 6.84
CA LYS A 77 -3.28 -2.28 7.50
C LYS A 77 -2.45 -1.36 6.63
N LEU A 78 -2.31 -1.67 5.34
CA LEU A 78 -1.54 -0.88 4.39
C LEU A 78 -2.10 0.55 4.28
N ARG A 79 -3.41 0.69 4.17
CA ARG A 79 -4.09 2.00 4.13
C ARG A 79 -3.86 2.86 5.37
N LYS A 80 -3.59 2.26 6.54
CA LYS A 80 -3.25 3.00 7.77
C LYS A 80 -1.81 3.50 7.77
N VAL A 81 -0.91 2.79 7.11
CA VAL A 81 0.51 3.17 7.03
C VAL A 81 0.75 4.19 5.92
N LEU A 82 -0.09 4.18 4.87
CA LEU A 82 -0.01 5.13 3.76
C LEU A 82 -0.61 6.53 4.06
N LYS A 83 -1.22 6.73 5.23
CA LYS A 83 -1.84 7.99 5.67
C LYS A 83 -0.96 8.68 6.71
#